data_AF-A0A9D5VL87-F1
#
_entry.id   AF-A0A9D5VL87-F1
#
_cell.length_a   1.000
_cell.length_b   1.000
_cell.length_c   1.000
_cell.angle_alpha   90.00
_cell.angle_beta   90.00
_cell.angle_gamma   90.00
#
_symmetry.space_group_name_H-M   'P 1'
#
loop_
_entity.id
_entity.type
_entity.pdbx_description
1 polymer ?
#
loop_
_entity_poly.entity_id
_entity_poly.type
_entity_poly.pdbx_seq_one_letter_code
_entity_poly.pdbx_strand_id
1 'polypeptide(L)'
;MNFLHVFKSVNVSVTSLVLLAIVANVAVAGHWDEENNPSAIEQYTGQKLIYKLQQLPTSGRLENKPWPDTYWPTRNNGIAWDWSGEGSPAGKFDKAKGDGSGIAIKEWFRTRGIFARTAPDWAGICHGWAPAALNFEEPGTCDYNGVHFYSGDIKALLDLMQGNYNPLENCQVGGRSGTGVSERRVVNADEDNVINDINPGAFHLIIANSIGRYQQGFVMDKDGGGEVWNQPTEGFKVLKMVPKSVDRSLAAAGTVKEYEVETDVIYTDEEGPSKEPVVEKKGEADKEFRKHWSLKYILETDAQDNIIGGRWLQADHPDFIWFSKRAEFPEPFGKTLKAIYQKSLQNK
;
A
#
# COMPACT_ATOMS: atom_id res chain seq x y z
N MET A 1 -10.76 42.56 -72.43
CA MET A 1 -9.67 41.72 -71.88
C MET A 1 -10.34 40.57 -71.13
N ASN A 2 -10.60 39.43 -71.76
CA ASN A 2 -9.71 38.27 -72.01
C ASN A 2 -9.40 37.43 -70.75
N PHE A 3 -9.68 36.11 -70.90
CA PHE A 3 -9.31 34.92 -70.10
C PHE A 3 -10.14 34.66 -68.82
N LEU A 4 -11.01 33.64 -68.70
CA LEU A 4 -11.00 32.21 -69.06
C LEU A 4 -9.92 31.41 -68.31
N HIS A 5 -10.33 30.25 -67.74
CA HIS A 5 -9.56 29.13 -67.14
C HIS A 5 -9.32 29.16 -65.61
N VAL A 6 -9.49 28.09 -64.81
CA VAL A 6 -9.67 26.64 -65.06
C VAL A 6 -10.29 26.00 -63.79
N PHE A 7 -11.28 25.12 -63.98
CA PHE A 7 -11.61 24.06 -63.01
C PHE A 7 -10.53 22.97 -63.08
N LYS A 8 -9.91 22.61 -61.96
CA LYS A 8 -9.24 21.31 -61.82
C LYS A 8 -9.89 20.54 -60.69
N SER A 9 -10.57 19.48 -61.09
CA SER A 9 -10.85 18.30 -60.31
C SER A 9 -9.56 17.70 -59.76
N VAL A 10 -9.57 17.29 -58.49
CA VAL A 10 -8.72 16.22 -58.01
C VAL A 10 -9.61 15.19 -57.35
N ASN A 11 -9.60 14.01 -57.95
CA ASN A 11 -10.28 12.82 -57.49
C ASN A 11 -9.70 12.33 -56.15
N VAL A 12 -10.61 11.79 -55.36
CA VAL A 12 -10.41 11.00 -54.15
C VAL A 12 -9.33 9.93 -54.36
N SER A 13 -8.38 9.83 -53.42
CA SER A 13 -7.73 8.55 -53.11
C SER A 13 -8.06 8.19 -51.67
N VAL A 14 -8.90 7.16 -51.54
CA VAL A 14 -9.16 6.43 -50.32
C VAL A 14 -7.86 5.74 -49.92
N THR A 15 -7.32 6.04 -48.74
CA THR A 15 -6.67 5.09 -47.80
C THR A 15 -5.74 5.85 -46.87
N SER A 16 -6.17 6.03 -45.63
CA SER A 16 -5.32 5.75 -44.46
C SER A 16 -6.22 5.75 -43.24
N LEU A 17 -6.30 4.58 -42.63
CA LEU A 17 -7.07 4.28 -41.44
C LEU A 17 -6.82 5.36 -40.38
N VAL A 18 -7.87 6.09 -40.01
CA VAL A 18 -7.94 6.65 -38.66
C VAL A 18 -8.16 5.45 -37.75
N LEU A 19 -7.06 4.95 -37.17
CA LEU A 19 -7.13 4.04 -36.04
C LEU A 19 -7.66 4.86 -34.86
N LEU A 20 -8.98 5.04 -34.83
CA LEU A 20 -9.68 5.51 -33.65
C LEU A 20 -9.54 4.37 -32.65
N ALA A 21 -8.50 4.40 -31.83
CA ALA A 21 -8.43 3.61 -30.62
C ALA A 21 -9.58 4.10 -29.75
N ILE A 22 -10.74 3.46 -29.91
CA ILE A 22 -11.79 3.48 -28.91
C ILE A 22 -11.15 2.81 -27.71
N VAL A 23 -10.59 3.62 -26.82
CA VAL A 23 -10.40 3.22 -25.44
C VAL A 23 -11.81 2.96 -24.96
N ALA A 24 -12.23 1.71 -25.02
CA ALA A 24 -13.44 1.27 -24.37
C ALA A 24 -13.17 1.50 -22.88
N ASN A 25 -13.62 2.65 -22.37
CA ASN A 25 -14.07 2.76 -20.99
C ASN A 25 -15.23 1.78 -20.86
N VAL A 26 -14.90 0.50 -20.72
CA VAL A 26 -15.78 -0.44 -20.08
C VAL A 26 -15.75 0.01 -18.63
N ALA A 27 -16.59 0.99 -18.30
CA ALA A 27 -17.14 1.07 -16.96
C ALA A 27 -17.80 -0.30 -16.77
N VAL A 28 -17.06 -1.22 -16.17
CA VAL A 28 -17.57 -2.53 -15.80
C VAL A 28 -18.72 -2.19 -14.88
N ALA A 29 -19.94 -2.44 -15.34
CA ALA A 29 -21.15 -2.31 -14.55
C ALA A 29 -21.03 -3.33 -13.41
N GLY A 30 -20.42 -2.89 -12.33
CA GLY A 30 -19.97 -3.60 -11.15
C GLY A 30 -19.98 -2.59 -10.00
N HIS A 31 -19.86 -3.04 -8.76
CA HIS A 31 -19.85 -2.17 -7.56
C HIS A 31 -18.61 -1.24 -7.47
N TRP A 32 -17.98 -0.89 -8.59
CA TRP A 32 -16.77 -0.07 -8.62
C TRP A 32 -17.05 1.37 -9.04
N ASP A 33 -16.55 2.31 -8.25
CA ASP A 33 -16.54 3.75 -8.51
C ASP A 33 -15.10 4.25 -8.72
N GLU A 34 -14.90 5.57 -8.74
CA GLU A 34 -13.56 6.15 -8.92
C GLU A 34 -12.60 5.84 -7.75
N GLU A 35 -13.11 5.57 -6.55
CA GLU A 35 -12.30 5.38 -5.35
C GLU A 35 -11.86 3.91 -5.16
N ASN A 36 -12.68 2.94 -5.55
CA ASN A 36 -12.42 1.52 -5.29
C ASN A 36 -12.16 0.66 -6.55
N ASN A 37 -11.98 1.27 -7.73
CA ASN A 37 -11.71 0.55 -8.97
C ASN A 37 -10.27 -0.02 -9.03
N PRO A 38 -10.11 -1.34 -9.23
CA PRO A 38 -8.78 -1.97 -9.24
C PRO A 38 -7.89 -1.55 -10.42
N SER A 39 -8.45 -1.00 -11.50
CA SER A 39 -7.68 -0.50 -12.65
C SER A 39 -6.76 0.68 -12.32
N ALA A 40 -7.00 1.39 -11.20
CA ALA A 40 -6.08 2.41 -10.70
C ALA A 40 -4.67 1.83 -10.47
N ILE A 41 -4.59 0.60 -9.98
CA ILE A 41 -3.32 -0.11 -9.80
C ILE A 41 -2.65 -0.40 -11.13
N GLU A 42 -3.40 -0.75 -12.18
CA GLU A 42 -2.83 -0.97 -13.52
C GLU A 42 -2.19 0.29 -14.09
N GLN A 43 -2.85 1.43 -13.90
CA GLN A 43 -2.35 2.72 -14.37
C GLN A 43 -1.10 3.15 -13.60
N TYR A 44 -1.09 2.92 -12.28
CA TYR A 44 0.00 3.30 -11.41
C TYR A 44 1.24 2.41 -11.55
N THR A 45 1.05 1.09 -11.60
CA THR A 45 2.16 0.10 -11.65
C THR A 45 2.57 -0.28 -13.07
N GLY A 46 1.70 -0.07 -14.06
CA GLY A 46 1.84 -0.63 -15.41
C GLY A 46 1.59 -2.15 -15.50
N GLN A 47 1.26 -2.80 -14.39
CA GLN A 47 0.97 -4.23 -14.33
C GLN A 47 -0.46 -4.51 -14.80
N LYS A 48 -0.69 -5.59 -15.53
CA LYS A 48 -2.03 -5.95 -16.04
C LYS A 48 -2.74 -6.91 -15.11
N LEU A 49 -3.92 -6.52 -14.64
CA LEU A 49 -4.74 -7.35 -13.77
C LEU A 49 -5.47 -8.42 -14.60
N ILE A 50 -5.45 -9.66 -14.09
CA ILE A 50 -6.38 -10.70 -14.52
C ILE A 50 -7.67 -10.49 -13.72
N TYR A 51 -8.79 -10.40 -14.42
CA TYR A 51 -10.11 -10.27 -13.81
C TYR A 51 -10.85 -11.60 -13.67
N LYS A 52 -10.45 -12.60 -14.46
CA LYS A 52 -11.13 -13.89 -14.52
C LYS A 52 -10.80 -14.75 -13.32
N LEU A 53 -11.81 -15.11 -12.53
CA LEU A 53 -11.66 -15.81 -11.25
C LEU A 53 -10.82 -17.09 -11.37
N GLN A 54 -11.12 -17.96 -12.34
CA GLN A 54 -10.37 -19.22 -12.54
C GLN A 54 -8.90 -19.04 -12.95
N GLN A 55 -8.49 -17.84 -13.35
CA GLN A 55 -7.12 -17.56 -13.78
C GLN A 55 -6.29 -16.90 -12.67
N LEU A 56 -6.91 -16.56 -11.54
CA LEU A 56 -6.23 -15.95 -10.41
C LEU A 56 -5.52 -17.01 -9.56
N PRO A 57 -4.32 -16.72 -9.06
CA PRO A 57 -3.70 -17.56 -8.04
C PRO A 57 -4.54 -17.52 -6.76
N THR A 58 -4.68 -18.66 -6.11
CA THR A 58 -5.39 -18.80 -4.83
C THR A 58 -4.50 -18.62 -3.61
N SER A 59 -3.20 -18.39 -3.82
CA SER A 59 -2.25 -18.05 -2.78
C SER A 59 -1.04 -17.34 -3.37
N GLY A 60 -0.38 -16.54 -2.54
CA GLY A 60 0.89 -15.92 -2.86
C GLY A 60 1.58 -15.46 -1.59
N ARG A 61 2.91 -15.39 -1.63
CA ARG A 61 3.70 -14.76 -0.57
C ARG A 61 4.91 -14.11 -1.22
N LEU A 62 5.32 -12.96 -0.72
CA LEU A 62 6.53 -12.29 -1.17
C LEU A 62 7.75 -13.13 -0.80
N GLU A 63 8.68 -13.25 -1.74
CA GLU A 63 10.02 -13.80 -1.49
C GLU A 63 10.79 -12.89 -0.51
N ASN A 64 10.80 -11.59 -0.79
CA ASN A 64 11.34 -10.57 0.10
C ASN A 64 10.25 -10.10 1.05
N LYS A 65 10.32 -10.61 2.27
CA LYS A 65 9.32 -10.27 3.29
C LYS A 65 9.59 -8.89 3.88
N PRO A 66 8.55 -8.07 4.13
CA PRO A 66 8.70 -6.81 4.84
C PRO A 66 9.20 -7.05 6.26
N TRP A 67 10.14 -6.22 6.68
CA TRP A 67 10.69 -6.23 8.04
C TRP A 67 9.75 -5.52 9.01
N PRO A 68 9.63 -6.01 10.26
CA PRO A 68 8.91 -5.31 11.29
C PRO A 68 9.73 -4.12 11.79
N ASP A 69 9.03 -3.10 12.24
CA ASP A 69 9.57 -1.99 13.03
C ASP A 69 8.45 -1.41 13.90
N THR A 70 8.79 -0.41 14.70
CA THR A 70 7.82 0.37 15.44
C THR A 70 7.28 1.48 14.56
N TYR A 71 6.08 1.97 14.86
CA TYR A 71 5.52 3.15 14.20
C TYR A 71 6.16 4.48 14.67
N TRP A 72 7.29 4.42 15.38
CA TRP A 72 8.01 5.52 16.02
C TRP A 72 7.07 6.54 16.68
N PRO A 73 6.44 6.16 17.82
CA PRO A 73 5.35 6.91 18.42
C PRO A 73 5.73 8.37 18.68
N THR A 74 4.86 9.29 18.26
CA THR A 74 5.09 10.73 18.41
C THR A 74 5.24 11.10 19.89
N ARG A 75 4.49 10.43 20.78
CA ARG A 75 4.58 10.59 22.25
C ARG A 75 5.95 10.29 22.83
N ASN A 76 6.71 9.42 22.17
CA ASN A 76 8.06 9.03 22.61
C ASN A 76 9.15 9.87 21.96
N ASN A 77 8.79 10.97 21.27
CA ASN A 77 9.65 11.75 20.38
C ASN A 77 10.07 11.01 19.09
N GLY A 78 9.34 9.95 18.71
CA GLY A 78 9.61 9.15 17.51
C GLY A 78 11.08 8.88 17.26
N ILE A 79 11.60 9.25 16.09
CA ILE A 79 13.00 8.92 15.73
C ILE A 79 14.06 9.78 16.47
N ALA A 80 13.64 10.74 17.29
CA ALA A 80 14.49 11.47 18.23
C ALA A 80 14.56 10.78 19.61
N TRP A 81 13.88 9.63 19.77
CA TRP A 81 13.99 8.77 20.94
C TRP A 81 15.33 8.01 20.96
N ASP A 82 16.07 8.13 22.06
CA ASP A 82 17.22 7.25 22.33
C ASP A 82 16.76 5.89 22.86
N TRP A 83 16.33 5.03 21.93
CA TRP A 83 15.85 3.68 22.24
C TRP A 83 17.00 2.72 22.62
N SER A 84 18.22 2.98 22.13
CA SER A 84 19.38 2.09 22.29
C SER A 84 20.29 2.46 23.47
N GLY A 85 20.17 3.68 24.01
CA GLY A 85 21.07 4.26 25.02
C GLY A 85 22.38 4.80 24.45
N GLU A 86 22.52 4.83 23.12
CA GLU A 86 23.73 5.25 22.39
C GLU A 86 23.44 6.42 21.42
N GLY A 87 22.32 7.10 21.64
CA GLY A 87 21.81 8.19 20.81
C GLY A 87 20.63 7.76 19.93
N SER A 88 19.71 8.70 19.70
CA SER A 88 18.54 8.51 18.83
C SER A 88 18.93 8.32 17.36
N PRO A 89 18.12 7.63 16.54
CA PRO A 89 18.35 7.49 15.09
C PRO A 89 18.63 8.83 14.38
N ALA A 90 17.80 9.84 14.63
CA ALA A 90 17.98 11.18 14.04
C ALA A 90 19.28 11.84 14.49
N GLY A 91 19.57 11.84 15.80
CA GLY A 91 20.81 12.40 16.33
C GLY A 91 22.08 11.70 15.82
N LYS A 92 22.03 10.37 15.66
CA LYS A 92 23.10 9.59 15.04
C LYS A 92 23.32 9.99 13.59
N PHE A 93 22.24 10.11 12.81
CA PHE A 93 22.32 10.60 11.43
C PHE A 93 22.94 12.00 11.35
N ASP A 94 22.47 12.94 12.17
CA ASP A 94 22.96 14.32 12.17
C ASP A 94 24.46 14.39 12.53
N LYS A 95 24.89 13.60 13.52
CA LYS A 95 26.31 13.47 13.87
C LYS A 95 27.13 12.89 12.71
N ALA A 96 26.62 11.87 12.04
CA ALA A 96 27.31 11.21 10.92
C ALA A 96 27.36 12.07 9.64
N LYS A 97 26.33 12.90 9.40
CA LYS A 97 26.31 13.88 8.30
C LYS A 97 27.33 14.99 8.54
N GLY A 98 27.51 15.42 9.79
CA GLY A 98 28.65 16.25 10.20
C GLY A 98 28.66 17.69 9.67
N ASP A 99 27.55 18.17 9.11
CA ASP A 99 27.41 19.52 8.55
C ASP A 99 26.84 20.55 9.55
N GLY A 100 26.57 20.13 10.79
CA GLY A 100 26.01 20.97 11.85
C GLY A 100 24.54 21.36 11.63
N SER A 101 23.86 20.80 10.62
CA SER A 101 22.49 21.17 10.27
C SER A 101 21.46 20.69 11.30
N GLY A 102 21.69 19.55 11.95
CA GLY A 102 20.69 18.90 12.82
C GLY A 102 19.41 18.53 12.06
N ILE A 103 19.56 18.18 10.78
CA ILE A 103 18.46 18.15 9.83
C ILE A 103 17.48 17.00 10.06
N ALA A 104 17.92 15.80 10.47
CA ALA A 104 17.00 14.71 10.75
C ALA A 104 16.12 15.02 11.96
N ILE A 105 16.70 15.60 13.02
CA ILE A 105 15.94 16.09 14.18
C ILE A 105 14.95 17.18 13.76
N LYS A 106 15.39 18.16 12.95
CA LYS A 106 14.53 19.23 12.45
C LYS A 106 13.39 18.70 11.59
N GLU A 107 13.65 17.75 10.70
CA GLU A 107 12.64 17.16 9.83
C GLU A 107 11.59 16.38 10.62
N TRP A 108 12.01 15.62 11.63
CA TRP A 108 11.08 14.97 12.55
C TRP A 108 10.09 15.97 13.18
N PHE A 109 10.61 17.05 13.77
CA PHE A 109 9.75 18.04 14.44
C PHE A 109 8.94 18.90 13.45
N ARG A 110 9.49 19.18 12.26
CA ARG A 110 8.82 19.97 11.21
C ARG A 110 7.56 19.29 10.71
N THR A 111 7.60 17.99 10.41
CA THR A 111 6.44 17.30 9.82
C THR A 111 5.39 16.88 10.83
N ARG A 112 5.73 16.89 12.12
CA ARG A 112 4.81 16.41 13.16
C ARG A 112 4.08 17.49 13.90
N GLY A 113 4.60 18.73 13.97
CA GLY A 113 3.90 19.94 14.46
C GLY A 113 3.31 19.89 15.88
N ILE A 114 3.34 18.71 16.52
CA ILE A 114 2.68 18.37 17.75
C ILE A 114 3.76 18.25 18.81
N PHE A 115 3.55 18.92 19.95
CA PHE A 115 4.33 18.64 21.15
C PHE A 115 4.09 17.17 21.53
N ALA A 116 5.14 16.35 21.53
CA ALA A 116 5.06 14.90 21.78
C ALA A 116 4.07 14.52 22.90
N ARG A 117 4.01 15.31 23.98
CA ARG A 117 3.13 15.07 25.14
C ARG A 117 1.62 15.15 24.89
N THR A 118 1.16 15.77 23.80
CA THR A 118 -0.28 15.93 23.49
C THR A 118 -0.71 15.16 22.24
N ALA A 119 0.21 14.44 21.58
CA ALA A 119 -0.14 13.60 20.44
C ALA A 119 -1.12 12.48 20.87
N PRO A 120 -2.02 11.99 20.02
CA PRO A 120 -2.71 10.72 20.26
C PRO A 120 -1.71 9.55 20.38
N ASP A 121 -2.06 8.49 21.11
CA ASP A 121 -1.17 7.32 21.29
C ASP A 121 -0.83 6.59 19.98
N TRP A 122 -1.76 6.59 19.03
CA TRP A 122 -1.61 6.00 17.70
C TRP A 122 -0.80 6.87 16.72
N ALA A 123 -0.54 8.14 17.06
CA ALA A 123 0.15 9.05 16.15
C ALA A 123 1.63 8.69 16.02
N GLY A 124 2.05 8.34 14.81
CA GLY A 124 3.45 8.11 14.45
C GLY A 124 3.65 8.07 12.95
N ILE A 125 4.57 7.23 12.48
CA ILE A 125 5.02 7.13 11.09
C ILE A 125 4.75 5.74 10.50
N CYS A 126 3.68 5.06 10.90
CA CYS A 126 3.27 3.79 10.26
C CYS A 126 3.13 3.92 8.73
N HIS A 127 2.68 5.09 8.23
CA HIS A 127 2.63 5.41 6.80
C HIS A 127 4.01 5.60 6.14
N GLY A 128 5.08 5.76 6.92
CA GLY A 128 6.47 5.73 6.44
C GLY A 128 7.08 4.34 6.53
N TRP A 129 6.86 3.66 7.66
CA TRP A 129 7.35 2.30 7.91
C TRP A 129 6.78 1.28 6.93
N ALA A 130 5.45 1.17 6.81
CA ALA A 130 4.84 0.14 5.98
C ALA A 130 5.33 0.13 4.52
N PRO A 131 5.38 1.27 3.79
CA PRO A 131 5.97 1.28 2.47
C PRO A 131 7.50 1.13 2.49
N ALA A 132 8.21 1.55 3.54
CA ALA A 132 9.67 1.35 3.62
C ALA A 132 10.01 -0.13 3.74
N ALA A 133 9.25 -0.88 4.55
CA ALA A 133 9.39 -2.31 4.73
C ALA A 133 9.15 -3.10 3.44
N LEU A 134 8.28 -2.60 2.54
CA LEU A 134 8.02 -3.20 1.24
C LEU A 134 9.09 -2.84 0.19
N ASN A 135 9.71 -1.65 0.29
CA ASN A 135 10.54 -1.09 -0.77
C ASN A 135 12.06 -1.17 -0.49
N PHE A 136 12.46 -1.45 0.75
CA PHE A 136 13.85 -1.57 1.16
C PHE A 136 14.10 -2.94 1.78
N GLU A 137 15.22 -3.55 1.42
CA GLU A 137 15.73 -4.70 2.15
C GLU A 137 16.02 -4.29 3.60
N GLU A 138 15.79 -5.18 4.55
CA GLU A 138 16.06 -4.87 5.96
C GLU A 138 17.53 -4.45 6.13
N PRO A 139 17.86 -3.34 6.78
CA PRO A 139 19.25 -2.96 7.01
C PRO A 139 19.90 -3.81 8.10
N GLY A 140 21.17 -4.17 7.93
CA GLY A 140 22.03 -4.69 9.00
C GLY A 140 22.55 -3.58 9.91
N THR A 141 23.70 -3.79 10.55
CA THR A 141 24.41 -2.76 11.32
C THR A 141 25.58 -2.17 10.53
N CYS A 142 25.96 -0.93 10.79
CA CYS A 142 27.18 -0.37 10.19
C CYS A 142 27.76 0.81 10.96
N ASP A 143 29.06 1.01 10.82
CA ASP A 143 29.72 2.25 11.22
C ASP A 143 29.84 3.21 10.02
N TYR A 144 29.43 4.46 10.20
CA TYR A 144 29.60 5.51 9.18
C TYR A 144 30.06 6.81 9.84
N ASN A 145 31.16 7.38 9.34
CA ASN A 145 31.77 8.61 9.88
C ASN A 145 31.94 8.62 11.40
N GLY A 146 32.37 7.49 11.99
CA GLY A 146 32.59 7.37 13.44
C GLY A 146 31.31 7.26 14.29
N VAL A 147 30.17 6.96 13.65
CA VAL A 147 28.90 6.68 14.32
C VAL A 147 28.46 5.25 14.01
N HIS A 148 28.12 4.50 15.05
CA HIS A 148 27.55 3.16 14.91
C HIS A 148 26.03 3.23 14.76
N PHE A 149 25.51 2.61 13.71
CA PHE A 149 24.09 2.47 13.42
C PHE A 149 23.65 1.02 13.59
N TYR A 150 22.65 0.84 14.44
CA TYR A 150 21.91 -0.42 14.56
C TYR A 150 20.87 -0.55 13.44
N SER A 151 20.35 -1.76 13.22
CA SER A 151 19.29 -2.01 12.24
C SER A 151 18.09 -1.07 12.45
N GLY A 152 17.60 -0.97 13.69
CA GLY A 152 16.49 -0.07 14.06
C GLY A 152 16.80 1.42 13.82
N ASP A 153 18.06 1.86 13.92
CA ASP A 153 18.40 3.25 13.61
C ASP A 153 18.23 3.55 12.12
N ILE A 154 18.61 2.61 11.26
CA ILE A 154 18.55 2.79 9.81
C ILE A 154 17.11 2.65 9.32
N LYS A 155 16.34 1.70 9.87
CA LYS A 155 14.90 1.56 9.61
C LYS A 155 14.15 2.88 9.91
N ALA A 156 14.34 3.45 11.09
CA ALA A 156 13.75 4.73 11.49
C ALA A 156 13.99 5.87 10.49
N LEU A 157 15.21 5.94 9.95
CA LEU A 157 15.60 6.97 8.98
C LEU A 157 14.96 6.70 7.60
N LEU A 158 14.86 5.45 7.18
CA LEU A 158 14.15 5.06 5.96
C LEU A 158 12.65 5.34 6.09
N ASP A 159 12.05 5.06 7.25
CA ASP A 159 10.63 5.32 7.52
C ASP A 159 10.30 6.80 7.42
N LEU A 160 11.11 7.64 8.08
CA LEU A 160 10.93 9.08 8.04
C LEU A 160 11.09 9.60 6.60
N MET A 161 12.09 9.12 5.87
CA MET A 161 12.34 9.50 4.49
C MET A 161 11.17 9.09 3.58
N GLN A 162 10.79 7.81 3.61
CA GLN A 162 9.72 7.26 2.79
C GLN A 162 8.38 7.96 3.08
N GLY A 163 8.07 8.21 4.36
CA GLY A 163 6.83 8.88 4.75
C GLY A 163 6.77 10.37 4.39
N ASN A 164 7.88 11.11 4.51
CA ASN A 164 7.87 12.56 4.32
C ASN A 164 8.21 13.00 2.88
N TYR A 165 8.94 12.19 2.10
CA TYR A 165 9.49 12.62 0.80
C TYR A 165 9.02 11.78 -0.39
N ASN A 166 8.12 10.82 -0.17
CA ASN A 166 7.43 10.11 -1.25
C ASN A 166 5.93 10.46 -1.47
N PRO A 167 5.38 11.60 -1.00
CA PRO A 167 3.91 11.75 -0.93
C PRO A 167 3.21 11.94 -2.29
N LEU A 168 3.94 12.12 -3.40
CA LEU A 168 3.36 12.38 -4.72
C LEU A 168 3.22 11.12 -5.60
N GLU A 169 3.66 9.96 -5.11
CA GLU A 169 3.64 8.71 -5.87
C GLU A 169 2.90 7.61 -5.13
N ASN A 170 1.81 7.91 -4.42
CA ASN A 170 0.98 6.88 -3.82
C ASN A 170 -0.27 6.63 -4.68
N CYS A 171 -0.70 5.38 -4.79
CA CYS A 171 -1.96 5.01 -5.42
C CYS A 171 -2.79 4.23 -4.43
N GLN A 172 -3.91 4.80 -4.01
CA GLN A 172 -4.85 4.22 -3.07
C GLN A 172 -6.07 3.67 -3.79
N VAL A 173 -6.60 2.56 -3.28
CA VAL A 173 -7.89 1.98 -3.69
C VAL A 173 -8.71 1.73 -2.42
N GLY A 174 -9.95 2.21 -2.44
CA GLY A 174 -10.73 2.48 -1.24
C GLY A 174 -10.35 3.82 -0.61
N GLY A 175 -11.13 4.22 0.37
CA GLY A 175 -11.12 5.51 1.04
C GLY A 175 -11.69 5.36 2.44
N ARG A 176 -11.96 6.49 3.08
CA ARG A 176 -12.60 6.54 4.40
C ARG A 176 -13.86 7.39 4.27
N SER A 177 -14.94 7.00 4.91
CA SER A 177 -16.04 7.93 5.14
C SER A 177 -15.50 9.06 6.03
N GLY A 178 -15.50 10.31 5.54
CA GLY A 178 -14.82 11.45 6.15
C GLY A 178 -15.37 11.90 7.52
N THR A 179 -16.26 11.13 8.13
CA THR A 179 -16.80 11.37 9.45
C THR A 179 -16.13 10.37 10.39
N GLY A 180 -15.17 10.83 11.21
CA GLY A 180 -14.49 10.01 12.22
C GLY A 180 -15.41 9.51 13.35
N VAL A 181 -16.50 8.85 12.99
CA VAL A 181 -17.55 8.35 13.87
C VAL A 181 -17.33 6.86 14.02
N SER A 182 -17.00 6.47 15.24
CA SER A 182 -16.92 5.09 15.74
C SER A 182 -18.30 4.38 15.76
N GLU A 183 -19.21 4.70 14.85
CA GLU A 183 -20.57 4.16 14.87
C GLU A 183 -20.68 2.99 13.91
N ARG A 184 -20.50 1.79 14.50
CA ARG A 184 -21.00 0.49 14.02
C ARG A 184 -21.11 0.37 12.50
N ARG A 185 -20.05 -0.14 11.88
CA ARG A 185 -20.13 -0.77 10.56
C ARG A 185 -21.30 -1.76 10.55
N VAL A 186 -22.37 -1.42 9.85
CA VAL A 186 -23.51 -2.30 9.65
C VAL A 186 -23.19 -3.13 8.41
N VAL A 187 -23.22 -4.45 8.54
CA VAL A 187 -22.92 -5.43 7.48
C VAL A 187 -23.90 -5.35 6.29
N ASN A 188 -24.90 -4.44 6.35
CA ASN A 188 -25.93 -4.19 5.34
C ASN A 188 -26.42 -2.73 5.38
N ALA A 189 -25.55 -1.73 5.63
CA ALA A 189 -26.00 -0.34 5.55
C ALA A 189 -26.34 0.00 4.09
N ASP A 190 -27.60 0.37 3.87
CA ASP A 190 -28.08 1.05 2.68
C ASP A 190 -27.06 2.11 2.23
N GLU A 191 -26.76 2.06 0.93
CA GLU A 191 -25.92 2.84 0.00
C GLU A 191 -25.16 4.12 0.44
N ASP A 192 -25.37 4.73 1.60
CA ASP A 192 -24.89 6.09 1.90
C ASP A 192 -23.75 6.22 2.94
N ASN A 193 -23.41 5.18 3.71
CA ASN A 193 -22.40 5.28 4.79
C ASN A 193 -21.17 4.35 4.64
N VAL A 194 -21.13 3.49 3.62
CA VAL A 194 -20.03 2.55 3.31
C VAL A 194 -19.37 2.91 1.96
N ILE A 195 -19.71 4.08 1.40
CA ILE A 195 -19.40 4.48 0.01
C ILE A 195 -17.90 4.44 -0.30
N ASN A 196 -17.02 4.62 0.68
CA ASN A 196 -15.60 4.81 0.39
C ASN A 196 -14.75 3.56 0.66
N ASP A 197 -15.22 2.55 1.40
CA ASP A 197 -14.35 1.43 1.77
C ASP A 197 -14.00 0.57 0.54
N ILE A 198 -12.85 -0.10 0.59
CA ILE A 198 -12.40 -0.94 -0.52
C ILE A 198 -13.41 -2.07 -0.80
N ASN A 199 -13.87 -2.15 -2.06
CA ASN A 199 -14.71 -3.24 -2.52
C ASN A 199 -13.96 -4.58 -2.44
N PRO A 200 -14.52 -5.66 -1.87
CA PRO A 200 -13.80 -6.93 -1.72
C PRO A 200 -13.50 -7.64 -3.05
N GLY A 201 -14.27 -7.36 -4.12
CA GLY A 201 -13.92 -7.81 -5.47
C GLY A 201 -12.64 -7.13 -5.96
N ALA A 202 -12.50 -5.82 -5.74
CA ALA A 202 -11.28 -5.09 -6.05
C ALA A 202 -10.11 -5.57 -5.18
N PHE A 203 -10.31 -5.73 -3.87
CA PHE A 203 -9.32 -6.28 -2.95
C PHE A 203 -8.81 -7.66 -3.41
N HIS A 204 -9.73 -8.58 -3.73
CA HIS A 204 -9.38 -9.93 -4.19
C HIS A 204 -8.58 -9.91 -5.49
N LEU A 205 -8.98 -9.06 -6.45
CA LEU A 205 -8.24 -8.87 -7.69
C LEU A 205 -6.83 -8.34 -7.41
N ILE A 206 -6.70 -7.30 -6.60
CA ILE A 206 -5.41 -6.65 -6.34
C ILE A 206 -4.48 -7.62 -5.61
N ILE A 207 -4.93 -8.28 -4.53
CA ILE A 207 -4.06 -9.17 -3.75
C ILE A 207 -3.60 -10.39 -4.56
N ALA A 208 -4.50 -10.99 -5.35
CA ALA A 208 -4.16 -12.15 -6.18
C ALA A 208 -3.20 -11.79 -7.31
N ASN A 209 -3.37 -10.63 -7.94
CA ASN A 209 -2.47 -10.19 -8.99
C ASN A 209 -1.13 -9.68 -8.43
N SER A 210 -1.15 -8.70 -7.53
CA SER A 210 0.06 -8.03 -7.05
C SER A 210 0.98 -8.99 -6.31
N ILE A 211 0.46 -9.76 -5.34
CA ILE A 211 1.29 -10.70 -4.57
C ILE A 211 1.47 -12.01 -5.34
N GLY A 212 0.36 -12.58 -5.82
CA GLY A 212 0.37 -13.92 -6.42
C GLY A 212 1.03 -14.01 -7.79
N ARG A 213 1.07 -12.92 -8.57
CA ARG A 213 1.68 -12.89 -9.92
C ARG A 213 2.88 -11.97 -10.01
N TYR A 214 2.85 -10.83 -9.34
CA TYR A 214 3.87 -9.78 -9.52
C TYR A 214 4.88 -9.68 -8.38
N GLN A 215 4.75 -10.47 -7.31
CA GLN A 215 5.64 -10.40 -6.14
C GLN A 215 5.75 -8.97 -5.58
N GLN A 216 4.63 -8.24 -5.58
CA GLN A 216 4.54 -6.87 -5.09
C GLN A 216 3.50 -6.80 -3.96
N GLY A 217 3.97 -6.47 -2.76
CA GLY A 217 3.10 -6.14 -1.64
C GLY A 217 2.56 -4.72 -1.73
N PHE A 218 1.64 -4.41 -0.81
CA PHE A 218 1.02 -3.10 -0.68
C PHE A 218 0.75 -2.82 0.80
N VAL A 219 0.49 -1.56 1.10
CA VAL A 219 0.10 -1.13 2.44
C VAL A 219 -1.41 -1.30 2.59
N MET A 220 -1.85 -1.83 3.73
CA MET A 220 -3.25 -2.05 4.06
C MET A 220 -3.54 -1.37 5.39
N ASP A 221 -4.64 -0.63 5.47
CA ASP A 221 -5.16 -0.17 6.77
C ASP A 221 -5.80 -1.36 7.49
N LYS A 222 -5.28 -1.73 8.67
CA LYS A 222 -5.81 -2.84 9.48
C LYS A 222 -6.87 -2.41 10.50
N ASP A 223 -7.15 -1.12 10.57
CA ASP A 223 -8.23 -0.57 11.40
C ASP A 223 -9.27 0.05 10.44
N GLY A 224 -10.51 0.13 10.89
CA GLY A 224 -11.42 1.11 10.28
C GLY A 224 -12.46 1.58 11.26
N GLY A 225 -11.94 1.97 12.42
CA GLY A 225 -12.48 3.04 13.23
C GLY A 225 -11.78 4.37 12.92
N GLY A 226 -11.60 5.19 13.96
CA GLY A 226 -11.06 6.55 13.81
C GLY A 226 -9.56 6.61 13.57
N GLU A 227 -8.81 5.59 13.95
CA GLU A 227 -7.35 5.51 13.81
C GLU A 227 -6.96 4.94 12.44
N VAL A 228 -5.74 5.22 11.99
CA VAL A 228 -5.19 4.67 10.73
C VAL A 228 -3.95 3.86 11.08
N TRP A 229 -3.99 2.57 10.78
CA TRP A 229 -2.94 1.61 11.10
C TRP A 229 -2.44 0.92 9.83
N ASN A 230 -1.44 1.54 9.21
CA ASN A 230 -0.82 1.05 7.99
C ASN A 230 0.09 -0.15 8.25
N GLN A 231 -0.21 -1.29 7.60
CA GLN A 231 0.60 -2.49 7.67
C GLN A 231 1.06 -2.94 6.28
N PRO A 232 2.33 -3.39 6.13
CA PRO A 232 2.79 -4.00 4.89
C PRO A 232 2.20 -5.42 4.72
N THR A 233 1.45 -5.61 3.64
CA THR A 233 0.85 -6.90 3.28
C THR A 233 1.85 -7.74 2.48
N GLU A 234 2.13 -8.96 2.95
CA GLU A 234 3.17 -9.83 2.39
C GLU A 234 2.66 -11.15 1.79
N GLY A 235 1.40 -11.52 2.03
CA GLY A 235 0.89 -12.80 1.55
C GLY A 235 -0.61 -12.95 1.63
N PHE A 236 -1.12 -13.96 0.97
CA PHE A 236 -2.51 -14.39 1.10
C PHE A 236 -2.68 -15.87 0.76
N LYS A 237 -3.78 -16.44 1.26
CA LYS A 237 -4.27 -17.76 0.88
C LYS A 237 -5.80 -17.79 0.93
N VAL A 238 -6.43 -18.09 -0.20
CA VAL A 238 -7.85 -18.42 -0.26
C VAL A 238 -8.06 -19.75 0.47
N LEU A 239 -8.74 -19.70 1.60
CA LEU A 239 -9.06 -20.86 2.44
C LEU A 239 -10.33 -21.57 1.96
N LYS A 240 -11.31 -20.79 1.50
CA LYS A 240 -12.62 -21.27 1.06
C LYS A 240 -13.11 -20.44 -0.12
N MET A 241 -13.75 -21.10 -1.08
CA MET A 241 -14.49 -20.48 -2.17
C MET A 241 -15.65 -21.40 -2.55
N VAL A 242 -16.87 -21.02 -2.18
CA VAL A 242 -18.07 -21.87 -2.34
C VAL A 242 -19.14 -21.11 -3.13
N PRO A 243 -19.68 -21.70 -4.22
CA PRO A 243 -20.78 -21.07 -4.97
C PRO A 243 -22.00 -20.80 -4.08
N LYS A 244 -22.66 -19.66 -4.32
CA LYS A 244 -23.90 -19.24 -3.65
C LYS A 244 -24.99 -18.92 -4.67
N SER A 245 -26.24 -19.02 -4.24
CA SER A 245 -27.35 -18.43 -4.98
C SER A 245 -27.18 -16.92 -5.00
N VAL A 246 -27.34 -16.31 -6.17
CA VAL A 246 -27.20 -14.85 -6.33
C VAL A 246 -28.30 -14.13 -5.56
N ASP A 247 -27.92 -13.26 -4.64
CA ASP A 247 -28.86 -12.37 -3.97
C ASP A 247 -29.10 -11.12 -4.81
N ARG A 248 -30.19 -11.14 -5.58
CA ARG A 248 -30.53 -10.04 -6.51
C ARG A 248 -30.84 -8.71 -5.82
N SER A 249 -31.06 -8.71 -4.50
CA SER A 249 -31.28 -7.47 -3.74
C SER A 249 -29.99 -6.74 -3.38
N LEU A 250 -28.85 -7.44 -3.42
CA LEU A 250 -27.54 -6.90 -3.00
C LEU A 250 -26.48 -6.95 -4.11
N ALA A 251 -26.60 -7.88 -5.06
CA ALA A 251 -25.61 -8.11 -6.09
C ALA A 251 -25.48 -6.93 -7.06
N ALA A 252 -24.25 -6.64 -7.50
CA ALA A 252 -24.00 -5.67 -8.55
C ALA A 252 -24.81 -6.01 -9.81
N ALA A 253 -25.16 -4.96 -10.57
CA ALA A 253 -25.67 -5.14 -11.92
C ALA A 253 -24.73 -6.04 -12.74
N GLY A 254 -25.27 -6.93 -13.57
CA GLY A 254 -24.45 -7.86 -14.37
C GLY A 254 -23.96 -9.12 -13.65
N THR A 255 -24.17 -9.25 -12.33
CA THR A 255 -23.80 -10.47 -11.58
C THR A 255 -24.55 -11.68 -12.10
N VAL A 256 -23.83 -12.76 -12.39
CA VAL A 256 -24.39 -14.05 -12.81
C VAL A 256 -24.08 -15.15 -11.81
N LYS A 257 -22.95 -15.06 -11.10
CA LYS A 257 -22.57 -16.01 -10.04
C LYS A 257 -22.06 -15.27 -8.81
N GLU A 258 -22.29 -15.89 -7.66
CA GLU A 258 -21.72 -15.46 -6.39
C GLU A 258 -20.90 -16.59 -5.77
N TYR A 259 -19.83 -16.22 -5.08
CA TYR A 259 -19.02 -17.14 -4.29
C TYR A 259 -18.79 -16.58 -2.90
N GLU A 260 -19.05 -17.36 -1.87
CA GLU A 260 -18.60 -17.07 -0.52
C GLU A 260 -17.13 -17.44 -0.39
N VAL A 261 -16.30 -16.45 -0.09
CA VAL A 261 -14.86 -16.55 -0.02
C VAL A 261 -14.37 -16.25 1.38
N GLU A 262 -13.41 -17.06 1.84
CA GLU A 262 -12.59 -16.77 3.01
C GLU A 262 -11.13 -16.72 2.56
N THR A 263 -10.48 -15.59 2.80
CA THR A 263 -9.07 -15.38 2.46
C THR A 263 -8.30 -15.02 3.72
N ASP A 264 -7.25 -15.79 3.98
CA ASP A 264 -6.24 -15.47 4.99
C ASP A 264 -5.24 -14.48 4.39
N VAL A 265 -5.10 -13.31 4.99
CA VAL A 265 -4.16 -12.26 4.60
C VAL A 265 -3.00 -12.25 5.58
N ILE A 266 -1.78 -12.27 5.06
CA ILE A 266 -0.55 -12.26 5.85
C ILE A 266 0.05 -10.85 5.76
N TYR A 267 0.26 -10.22 6.91
CA TYR A 267 0.91 -8.91 7.01
C TYR A 267 1.95 -8.91 8.13
N THR A 268 2.88 -7.97 8.04
CA THR A 268 3.86 -7.71 9.10
C THR A 268 3.33 -6.59 10.00
N ASP A 269 3.36 -6.83 11.31
CA ASP A 269 2.83 -6.01 12.39
C ASP A 269 3.98 -5.32 13.15
N GLU A 270 3.66 -4.40 14.05
CA GLU A 270 4.69 -3.63 14.76
C GLU A 270 5.57 -4.52 15.67
N GLU A 271 6.88 -4.27 15.68
CA GLU A 271 7.84 -4.79 16.68
C GLU A 271 8.64 -3.62 17.26
N GLY A 272 9.16 -3.76 18.49
CA GLY A 272 10.07 -2.75 19.05
C GLY A 272 11.36 -2.61 18.20
N PRO A 273 12.03 -1.45 18.22
CA PRO A 273 13.27 -1.26 17.48
C PRO A 273 14.34 -2.26 17.94
N SER A 274 15.08 -2.80 16.97
CA SER A 274 16.04 -3.88 17.20
C SER A 274 17.48 -3.47 16.88
N LYS A 275 18.44 -4.00 17.64
CA LYS A 275 19.88 -3.79 17.36
C LYS A 275 20.29 -4.44 16.03
N GLU A 276 19.79 -5.64 15.80
CA GLU A 276 20.09 -6.48 14.63
C GLU A 276 18.85 -6.64 13.73
N PRO A 277 19.03 -7.04 12.45
CA PRO A 277 17.91 -7.41 11.59
C PRO A 277 17.13 -8.59 12.17
N VAL A 278 15.81 -8.61 11.95
CA VAL A 278 14.89 -9.57 12.56
C VAL A 278 13.98 -10.27 11.54
N VAL A 279 13.98 -9.85 10.26
CA VAL A 279 13.08 -10.38 9.24
C VAL A 279 13.27 -11.88 8.99
N GLU A 280 14.48 -12.39 9.22
CA GLU A 280 14.84 -13.80 9.02
C GLU A 280 14.51 -14.70 10.23
N LYS A 281 13.99 -14.14 11.33
CA LYS A 281 13.47 -14.93 12.45
C LYS A 281 12.45 -15.96 11.93
N LYS A 282 12.44 -17.16 12.52
CA LYS A 282 11.54 -18.26 12.17
C LYS A 282 10.84 -18.80 13.43
N GLY A 283 9.71 -19.48 13.26
CA GLY A 283 9.00 -20.12 14.36
C GLY A 283 8.24 -19.12 15.22
N GLU A 284 8.25 -19.26 16.54
CA GLU A 284 7.47 -18.38 17.44
C GLU A 284 7.88 -16.91 17.33
N ALA A 285 9.17 -16.62 17.18
CA ALA A 285 9.66 -15.26 17.03
C ALA A 285 9.20 -14.59 15.71
N ASP A 286 8.91 -15.37 14.66
CA ASP A 286 8.31 -14.89 13.41
C ASP A 286 6.83 -14.51 13.63
N LYS A 287 6.12 -15.29 14.45
CA LYS A 287 4.68 -15.08 14.75
C LYS A 287 4.42 -13.85 15.64
N GLU A 288 5.46 -13.32 16.30
CA GLU A 288 5.35 -12.11 17.09
C GLU A 288 4.93 -10.91 16.23
N PHE A 289 5.39 -10.85 14.98
CA PHE A 289 5.09 -9.74 14.07
C PHE A 289 4.45 -10.19 12.74
N ARG A 290 4.55 -11.44 12.30
CA ARG A 290 3.76 -11.91 11.15
C ARG A 290 2.38 -12.36 11.60
N LYS A 291 1.38 -11.60 11.18
CA LYS A 291 -0.01 -11.79 11.55
C LYS A 291 -0.83 -12.27 10.37
N HIS A 292 -1.96 -12.87 10.73
CA HIS A 292 -2.91 -13.48 9.83
C HIS A 292 -4.28 -12.86 10.10
N TRP A 293 -4.96 -12.37 9.07
CA TRP A 293 -6.32 -11.85 9.15
C TRP A 293 -7.22 -12.60 8.18
N SER A 294 -8.20 -13.33 8.73
CA SER A 294 -9.21 -14.00 7.92
C SER A 294 -10.30 -13.00 7.53
N LEU A 295 -10.40 -12.75 6.22
CA LEU A 295 -11.40 -11.88 5.61
C LEU A 295 -12.45 -12.71 4.87
N LYS A 296 -13.73 -12.44 5.17
CA LYS A 296 -14.88 -13.11 4.57
C LYS A 296 -15.72 -12.15 3.75
N TYR A 297 -16.03 -12.55 2.53
CA TYR A 297 -16.78 -11.74 1.57
C TYR A 297 -17.48 -12.61 0.53
N ILE A 298 -18.46 -12.02 -0.17
CA ILE A 298 -19.00 -12.55 -1.40
C ILE A 298 -18.23 -11.94 -2.56
N LEU A 299 -17.79 -12.77 -3.51
CA LEU A 299 -17.33 -12.34 -4.83
C LEU A 299 -18.47 -12.47 -5.85
N GLU A 300 -18.59 -11.46 -6.69
CA GLU A 300 -19.60 -11.38 -7.74
C GLU A 300 -18.92 -11.45 -9.11
N THR A 301 -19.38 -12.36 -9.97
CA THR A 301 -18.83 -12.51 -11.33
C THR A 301 -19.89 -12.39 -12.41
N ASP A 302 -19.48 -11.93 -13.58
CA ASP A 302 -20.29 -11.95 -14.80
C ASP A 302 -20.44 -13.38 -15.39
N ALA A 303 -21.10 -13.49 -16.55
CA ALA A 303 -21.28 -14.76 -17.26
C ALA A 303 -19.95 -15.37 -17.76
N GLN A 304 -18.93 -14.54 -17.97
CA GLN A 304 -17.61 -14.91 -18.46
C GLN A 304 -16.62 -15.25 -17.34
N ASP A 305 -17.09 -15.23 -16.08
CA ASP A 305 -16.33 -15.48 -14.85
C ASP A 305 -15.33 -14.36 -14.52
N ASN A 306 -15.51 -13.15 -15.05
CA ASN A 306 -14.78 -11.98 -14.59
C ASN A 306 -15.37 -11.50 -13.27
N ILE A 307 -14.52 -11.24 -12.28
CA ILE A 307 -14.92 -10.55 -11.05
C ILE A 307 -15.33 -9.13 -11.43
N ILE A 308 -16.52 -8.72 -10.98
CA ILE A 308 -17.08 -7.38 -11.21
C ILE A 308 -17.43 -6.67 -9.90
N GLY A 309 -17.17 -7.31 -8.76
CA GLY A 309 -17.48 -6.73 -7.46
C GLY A 309 -17.52 -7.77 -6.36
N GLY A 310 -18.13 -7.38 -5.26
CA GLY A 310 -18.35 -8.20 -4.09
C GLY A 310 -18.85 -7.37 -2.92
N ARG A 311 -19.14 -8.05 -1.81
CA ARG A 311 -19.59 -7.45 -0.54
C ARG A 311 -18.95 -8.13 0.66
N TRP A 312 -18.57 -7.34 1.67
CA TRP A 312 -18.01 -7.86 2.91
C TRP A 312 -19.07 -8.63 3.70
N LEU A 313 -18.69 -9.74 4.32
CA LEU A 313 -19.57 -10.52 5.22
C LEU A 313 -19.27 -10.28 6.69
N GLN A 314 -18.30 -9.42 6.97
CA GLN A 314 -17.87 -9.03 8.30
C GLN A 314 -17.76 -7.52 8.35
N ALA A 315 -18.00 -6.95 9.54
CA ALA A 315 -17.80 -5.53 9.78
C ALA A 315 -16.31 -5.19 9.72
N ASP A 316 -15.46 -5.97 10.38
CA ASP A 316 -14.03 -5.71 10.46
C ASP A 316 -13.33 -6.09 9.13
N HIS A 317 -12.94 -5.11 8.34
CA HIS A 317 -12.21 -5.26 7.07
C HIS A 317 -11.34 -4.02 6.81
N PRO A 318 -10.39 -4.07 5.86
CA PRO A 318 -9.62 -2.89 5.50
C PRO A 318 -10.52 -1.76 4.99
N ASP A 319 -10.20 -0.52 5.35
CA ASP A 319 -10.83 0.67 4.75
C ASP A 319 -10.27 0.91 3.35
N PHE A 320 -8.95 0.86 3.22
CA PHE A 320 -8.25 1.06 1.96
C PHE A 320 -6.94 0.30 1.91
N ILE A 321 -6.42 0.15 0.69
CA ILE A 321 -5.05 -0.27 0.44
C ILE A 321 -4.36 0.77 -0.42
N TRP A 322 -3.04 0.81 -0.36
CA TRP A 322 -2.28 1.70 -1.23
C TRP A 322 -0.89 1.17 -1.56
N PHE A 323 -0.43 1.58 -2.73
CA PHE A 323 0.89 1.30 -3.24
C PHE A 323 1.74 2.56 -3.15
N SER A 324 3.02 2.37 -2.85
CA SER A 324 4.02 3.43 -2.83
C SER A 324 5.23 2.94 -3.58
N LYS A 325 5.77 3.77 -4.47
CA LYS A 325 7.08 3.50 -5.06
C LYS A 325 8.16 3.62 -3.98
N ARG A 326 9.31 3.02 -4.24
CA ARG A 326 10.48 3.25 -3.41
C ARG A 326 10.87 4.73 -3.52
N ALA A 327 10.92 5.44 -2.39
CA ALA A 327 11.46 6.78 -2.36
C ALA A 327 12.89 6.78 -2.89
N GLU A 328 13.24 7.80 -3.67
CA GLU A 328 14.66 8.11 -3.87
C GLU A 328 15.30 8.51 -2.53
N PHE A 329 16.60 8.79 -2.52
CA PHE A 329 17.25 9.41 -1.37
C PHE A 329 17.38 10.92 -1.63
N PRO A 330 16.32 11.73 -1.44
CA PRO A 330 16.35 13.17 -1.68
C PRO A 330 17.11 13.89 -0.57
N GLU A 331 17.64 15.07 -0.88
CA GLU A 331 18.08 15.98 0.17
C GLU A 331 16.90 16.30 1.12
N PRO A 332 17.13 16.37 2.44
CA PRO A 332 18.43 16.45 3.09
C PRO A 332 19.04 15.10 3.54
N PHE A 333 18.33 13.98 3.39
CA PHE A 333 18.83 12.65 3.74
C PHE A 333 19.89 12.18 2.74
N GLY A 334 19.54 12.33 1.46
CA GLY A 334 20.46 12.43 0.33
C GLY A 334 21.50 11.32 0.27
N LYS A 335 22.71 11.76 -0.07
CA LYS A 335 23.89 10.88 -0.20
C LYS A 335 24.24 10.16 1.10
N THR A 336 24.04 10.79 2.25
CA THR A 336 24.46 10.25 3.56
C THR A 336 23.64 9.03 3.94
N LEU A 337 22.31 9.14 3.92
CA LEU A 337 21.43 8.01 4.27
C LEU A 337 21.60 6.85 3.28
N LYS A 338 21.75 7.18 1.98
CA LYS A 338 22.06 6.17 0.95
C LYS A 338 23.33 5.39 1.27
N ALA A 339 24.40 6.08 1.67
CA ALA A 339 25.69 5.44 1.98
C ALA A 339 25.62 4.59 3.25
N ILE A 340 24.93 5.06 4.30
CA ILE A 340 24.67 4.29 5.53
C ILE A 340 23.90 3.01 5.18
N TYR A 341 22.78 3.15 4.47
CA TYR A 341 21.94 2.02 4.06
C TYR A 341 22.74 1.01 3.22
N GLN A 342 23.45 1.45 2.18
CA GLN A 342 24.26 0.55 1.34
C GLN A 342 25.34 -0.19 2.12
N LYS A 343 25.97 0.47 3.10
CA LYS A 343 26.96 -0.17 3.95
C LYS A 343 26.33 -1.20 4.88
N SER A 344 25.14 -0.93 5.41
CA SER A 344 24.41 -1.85 6.28
C SER A 344 24.00 -3.16 5.60
N LEU A 345 23.74 -3.13 4.30
CA LEU A 345 23.41 -4.35 3.52
C LEU A 345 24.63 -5.26 3.31
N GLN A 346 25.85 -4.73 3.40
CA GLN A 346 27.08 -5.52 3.25
C GLN A 346 27.43 -6.32 4.52
N ASN A 347 26.80 -5.99 5.65
CA ASN A 347 27.07 -6.56 6.97
C ASN A 347 25.91 -7.43 7.46
N LYS A 348 25.12 -7.98 6.54
CA LYS A 348 24.02 -8.90 6.82
C LYS A 348 24.47 -10.35 6.85
#